data_AF-A0A060X5R9-F1
#
_entry.id   AF-A0A060X5R9-F1
#
_cell.length_a   1.000
_cell.length_b   1.000
_cell.length_c   1.000
_cell.angle_alpha   90.00
_cell.angle_beta   90.00
_cell.angle_gamma   90.00
#
_symmetry.space_group_name_H-M   'P 1'
#
loop_
_entity.id
_entity.type
_entity.pdbx_description
1 polymer ?
#
loop_
_entity_poly.entity_id
_entity_poly.type
_entity_poly.pdbx_seq_one_letter_code
_entity_poly.pdbx_strand_id
1 'polypeptide(L)'
;MLSLSSLRPLDVEFMSRLSKVVNIVPVIAKADTLTLEERDFFKQTIREGLRANGIDVYPQEEFDEDSDDRMINDKIREMIPFAVVGSNQEYQVNGKRLLGRKTKWGTIEVENIAHCEFAHLRDLLIRTHMQNIKDITSSIHYEVYRVRRLNETGAQPNAQPPNTLVNPQQPQQANGVAAQHQVLTHEM
;
A
#
# COMPACT_ATOMS: atom_id res chain seq x y z
N MET A 1 -1.83 16.57 -31.93
CA MET A 1 -2.91 15.66 -31.50
C MET A 1 -2.25 14.66 -30.55
N LEU A 2 -2.44 14.80 -29.25
CA LEU A 2 -1.93 13.80 -28.31
C LEU A 2 -2.69 12.51 -28.62
N SER A 3 -1.97 11.43 -28.93
CA SER A 3 -2.60 10.11 -29.00
C SER A 3 -3.19 9.85 -27.60
N LEU A 4 -4.52 9.83 -27.48
CA LEU A 4 -5.22 9.33 -26.31
C LEU A 4 -5.05 7.80 -26.30
N SER A 5 -3.82 7.38 -26.10
CA SER A 5 -3.42 5.98 -26.06
C SER A 5 -3.77 5.38 -24.71
N SER A 6 -4.04 4.07 -24.74
CA SER A 6 -4.20 3.18 -23.59
C SER A 6 -3.24 3.48 -22.43
N LEU A 7 -3.59 2.98 -21.23
CA LEU A 7 -2.70 2.99 -20.07
C LEU A 7 -1.28 2.58 -20.49
N ARG A 8 -0.30 3.39 -20.11
CA ARG A 8 1.09 3.12 -20.49
C ARG A 8 1.52 1.81 -19.82
N PRO A 9 2.35 0.99 -20.47
CA PRO A 9 2.82 -0.27 -19.86
C PRO A 9 3.45 -0.08 -18.47
N LEU A 10 4.16 1.05 -18.27
CA LEU A 10 4.72 1.42 -16.98
C LEU A 10 3.63 1.64 -15.91
N ASP A 11 2.55 2.33 -16.26
CA ASP A 11 1.44 2.57 -15.32
C ASP A 11 0.74 1.26 -14.96
N VAL A 12 0.55 0.37 -15.95
CA VAL A 12 -0.03 -0.97 -15.74
C VAL A 12 0.84 -1.78 -14.77
N GLU A 13 2.15 -1.87 -15.02
CA GLU A 13 3.06 -2.62 -14.15
C GLU A 13 3.09 -2.04 -12.74
N PHE A 14 3.14 -0.71 -12.63
CA PHE A 14 3.19 -0.03 -11.34
C PHE A 14 1.91 -0.24 -10.53
N MET A 15 0.75 0.00 -11.14
CA MET A 15 -0.54 -0.15 -10.47
C MET A 15 -0.85 -1.62 -10.13
N SER A 16 -0.49 -2.58 -11.00
CA SER A 16 -0.66 -4.02 -10.73
C SER A 16 0.14 -4.50 -9.50
N ARG A 17 1.29 -3.88 -9.24
CA ARG A 17 2.08 -4.16 -8.03
C ARG A 17 1.51 -3.46 -6.80
N LEU A 18 1.09 -2.20 -6.95
CA LEU A 18 0.57 -1.40 -5.83
C LEU A 18 -0.81 -1.86 -5.35
N SER A 19 -1.70 -2.30 -6.24
CA SER A 19 -3.10 -2.64 -5.88
C SER A 19 -3.17 -3.78 -4.85
N LYS A 20 -2.12 -4.60 -4.79
CA LYS A 20 -1.97 -5.74 -3.86
C LYS A 20 -1.59 -5.34 -2.43
N VAL A 21 -1.17 -4.08 -2.21
CA VAL A 21 -0.58 -3.64 -0.93
C VAL A 21 -1.10 -2.30 -0.44
N VAL A 22 -1.79 -1.51 -1.28
CA VAL A 22 -2.38 -0.23 -0.91
C VAL A 22 -3.68 0.03 -1.68
N ASN A 23 -4.51 0.93 -1.14
CA ASN A 23 -5.65 1.48 -1.86
C ASN A 23 -5.18 2.44 -2.95
N ILE A 24 -5.68 2.26 -4.18
CA ILE A 24 -5.35 3.13 -5.32
C ILE A 24 -6.60 3.91 -5.75
N VAL A 25 -6.50 5.24 -5.79
CA VAL A 25 -7.51 6.11 -6.41
C VAL A 25 -6.86 6.77 -7.64
N PRO A 26 -7.15 6.29 -8.87
CA PRO A 26 -6.49 6.83 -10.05
C PRO A 26 -7.13 8.16 -10.48
N VAL A 27 -6.30 9.05 -11.02
CA VAL A 27 -6.70 10.39 -11.46
C VAL A 27 -6.10 10.71 -12.83
N ILE A 28 -6.84 11.44 -13.66
CA ILE A 28 -6.31 12.08 -14.86
C ILE A 28 -5.77 13.44 -14.43
N ALA A 29 -4.45 13.59 -14.43
CA ALA A 29 -3.78 14.83 -14.06
C ALA A 29 -3.90 15.88 -15.18
N LYS A 30 -3.96 17.16 -14.80
CA LYS A 30 -4.05 18.31 -15.73
C LYS A 30 -5.20 18.14 -16.73
N ALA A 31 -6.37 17.77 -16.22
CA ALA A 31 -7.55 17.52 -17.05
C ALA A 31 -7.98 18.73 -17.89
N ASP A 32 -7.54 19.94 -17.55
CA ASP A 32 -7.71 21.16 -18.36
C ASP A 32 -6.98 21.12 -19.72
N THR A 33 -6.17 20.10 -19.97
CA THR A 33 -5.52 19.86 -21.27
C THR A 33 -6.37 19.03 -22.23
N LEU A 34 -7.52 18.53 -21.78
CA LEU A 34 -8.46 17.71 -22.55
C LEU A 34 -9.78 18.47 -22.74
N THR A 35 -10.44 18.28 -23.88
CA THR A 35 -11.86 18.64 -24.00
C THR A 35 -12.73 17.69 -23.19
N LEU A 36 -14.01 18.02 -23.02
CA LEU A 36 -14.95 17.15 -22.30
C LEU A 36 -15.09 15.79 -22.99
N GLU A 37 -15.17 15.79 -24.32
CA GLU A 37 -15.28 14.57 -25.13
C GLU A 37 -14.02 13.71 -25.04
N GLU A 38 -12.84 14.34 -25.12
CA GLU A 38 -11.55 13.66 -24.96
C GLU A 38 -11.40 13.06 -23.56
N ARG A 39 -11.81 13.80 -22.53
CA ARG A 39 -11.80 13.34 -21.14
C ARG A 39 -12.69 12.11 -20.97
N ASP A 40 -13.91 12.14 -21.49
CA ASP A 40 -14.87 11.05 -21.31
C ASP A 40 -14.41 9.79 -22.06
N PHE A 41 -13.87 9.95 -23.28
CA PHE A 41 -13.22 8.86 -24.02
C PHE A 41 -12.02 8.29 -23.27
N PHE A 42 -11.16 9.15 -22.70
CA PHE A 42 -9.98 8.72 -21.98
C PHE A 42 -10.31 7.99 -20.68
N LYS A 43 -11.34 8.44 -19.96
CA LYS A 43 -11.89 7.73 -18.79
C LYS A 43 -12.33 6.31 -19.14
N GLN A 44 -13.09 6.16 -20.23
CA GLN A 44 -13.53 4.84 -20.70
C GLN A 44 -12.32 3.94 -21.01
N THR A 45 -11.36 4.47 -21.76
CA THR A 45 -10.13 3.76 -22.13
C THR A 45 -9.34 3.31 -20.90
N ILE A 46 -9.21 4.17 -19.88
CA ILE A 46 -8.53 3.82 -18.63
C ILE A 46 -9.31 2.73 -17.88
N ARG A 47 -10.63 2.84 -17.75
CA ARG A 47 -11.46 1.83 -17.06
C ARG A 47 -11.36 0.46 -17.73
N GLU A 48 -11.36 0.41 -19.06
CA GLU A 48 -11.14 -0.82 -19.81
C GLU A 48 -9.73 -1.37 -19.59
N GLY A 49 -8.71 -0.51 -19.61
CA GLY A 49 -7.32 -0.88 -19.34
C GLY A 49 -7.12 -1.46 -17.94
N LEU A 50 -7.73 -0.86 -16.91
CA LEU A 50 -7.69 -1.37 -15.53
C LEU A 50 -8.32 -2.76 -15.45
N ARG A 51 -9.53 -2.93 -16.02
CA ARG A 51 -10.24 -4.21 -16.03
C ARG A 51 -9.47 -5.30 -16.78
N ALA A 52 -8.95 -4.99 -17.97
CA ALA A 52 -8.21 -5.94 -18.79
C ALA A 52 -6.92 -6.45 -18.13
N ASN A 53 -6.34 -5.67 -17.21
CA ASN A 53 -5.13 -6.02 -16.48
C ASN A 53 -5.39 -6.51 -15.04
N GLY A 54 -6.66 -6.67 -14.63
CA GLY A 54 -7.01 -7.10 -13.27
C GLY A 54 -6.48 -6.15 -12.20
N ILE A 55 -6.53 -4.84 -12.45
CA ILE A 55 -6.07 -3.82 -11.51
C ILE A 55 -7.29 -3.31 -10.73
N ASP A 56 -7.41 -3.79 -9.49
CA ASP A 56 -8.44 -3.34 -8.57
C ASP A 56 -8.08 -1.98 -7.98
N VAL A 57 -9.02 -1.04 -8.06
CA VAL A 57 -8.89 0.32 -7.55
C VAL A 57 -9.97 0.57 -6.51
N TYR A 58 -9.71 1.49 -5.60
CA TYR A 58 -10.65 1.87 -4.55
C TYR A 58 -11.84 2.65 -5.13
N PRO A 59 -13.09 2.37 -4.73
CA PRO A 59 -13.52 1.30 -3.81
C PRO A 59 -13.67 -0.06 -4.54
N GLN A 60 -13.10 -1.13 -3.98
CA GLN A 60 -13.18 -2.48 -4.55
C GLN A 60 -14.56 -3.12 -4.28
N GLU A 61 -15.16 -3.76 -5.28
CA GLU A 61 -16.50 -4.38 -5.16
C GLU A 61 -16.56 -5.48 -4.08
N GLU A 62 -15.46 -6.19 -3.85
CA GLU A 62 -15.37 -7.24 -2.83
C GLU A 62 -15.41 -6.73 -1.39
N PHE A 63 -15.28 -5.42 -1.18
CA PHE A 63 -15.30 -4.78 0.14
C PHE A 63 -16.60 -4.02 0.41
N ASP A 64 -17.59 -4.08 -0.48
CA ASP A 64 -18.91 -3.48 -0.23
C ASP A 64 -19.61 -4.26 0.91
N GLU A 65 -20.03 -3.55 1.97
CA GLU A 65 -20.60 -4.17 3.17
C GLU A 65 -22.06 -4.64 2.95
N ASP A 66 -22.85 -3.82 2.25
CA ASP A 66 -24.25 -4.06 1.93
C ASP A 66 -24.68 -3.42 0.59
N SER A 67 -25.97 -3.52 0.25
CA SER A 67 -26.49 -2.98 -1.02
C SER A 67 -26.46 -1.45 -1.11
N ASP A 68 -26.61 -0.77 0.03
CA ASP A 68 -26.62 0.69 0.07
C ASP A 68 -25.19 1.23 -0.10
N ASP A 69 -24.23 0.60 0.58
CA ASP A 69 -22.80 0.86 0.40
C ASP A 69 -22.36 0.61 -1.04
N ARG A 70 -22.76 -0.54 -1.61
CA ARG A 70 -22.51 -0.85 -3.03
C ARG A 70 -23.05 0.23 -3.97
N MET A 71 -24.28 0.71 -3.75
CA MET A 71 -24.87 1.76 -4.58
C MET A 71 -24.12 3.10 -4.45
N ILE A 72 -23.56 3.41 -3.28
CA ILE A 72 -22.72 4.60 -3.08
C ILE A 72 -21.38 4.44 -3.80
N ASN A 73 -20.75 3.28 -3.63
CA ASN A 73 -19.45 2.96 -4.22
C ASN A 73 -19.51 2.86 -5.75
N ASP A 74 -20.61 2.36 -6.32
CA ASP A 74 -20.82 2.32 -7.77
C ASP A 74 -20.78 3.72 -8.41
N LYS A 75 -21.40 4.72 -7.76
CA LYS A 75 -21.31 6.12 -8.22
C LYS A 75 -19.88 6.65 -8.23
N ILE A 76 -19.05 6.20 -7.28
CA ILE A 76 -17.63 6.57 -7.23
C ILE A 76 -16.86 5.85 -8.34
N ARG A 77 -17.09 4.55 -8.54
CA ARG A 77 -16.48 3.74 -9.61
C ARG A 77 -16.78 4.32 -11.00
N GLU A 78 -17.98 4.85 -11.21
CA GLU A 78 -18.37 5.53 -12.45
C GLU A 78 -17.57 6.82 -12.71
N MET A 79 -17.25 7.57 -11.65
CA MET A 79 -16.44 8.79 -11.74
C MET A 79 -14.95 8.51 -11.95
N ILE A 80 -14.46 7.32 -11.57
CA ILE A 80 -13.05 6.95 -11.66
C ILE A 80 -12.64 6.69 -13.13
N PRO A 81 -11.45 7.16 -13.55
CA PRO A 81 -10.50 8.00 -12.79
C PRO A 81 -10.93 9.47 -12.71
N PHE A 82 -10.73 10.14 -11.56
CA PHE A 82 -11.11 11.56 -11.42
C PHE A 82 -10.27 12.46 -12.33
N ALA A 83 -10.92 13.30 -13.13
CA ALA A 83 -10.29 14.28 -14.00
C ALA A 83 -10.04 15.59 -13.25
N VAL A 84 -8.80 15.77 -12.77
CA VAL A 84 -8.47 16.82 -11.81
C VAL A 84 -7.57 17.91 -12.39
N VAL A 85 -7.80 19.12 -11.90
CA VAL A 85 -6.93 20.28 -12.11
C VAL A 85 -6.41 20.71 -10.75
N GLY A 86 -5.10 20.83 -10.61
CA GLY A 86 -4.47 21.31 -9.38
C GLY A 86 -4.09 22.78 -9.46
N SER A 87 -4.19 23.51 -8.35
CA SER A 87 -3.61 24.84 -8.21
C SER A 87 -3.19 25.12 -6.77
N ASN A 88 -2.12 25.89 -6.61
CA ASN A 88 -1.69 26.52 -5.36
C ASN A 88 -1.91 28.04 -5.35
N GLN A 89 -2.54 28.59 -6.40
CA GLN A 89 -2.82 30.00 -6.53
C GLN A 89 -4.27 30.28 -6.14
N GLU A 90 -4.43 31.28 -5.29
CA GLU A 90 -5.74 31.79 -4.92
C GLU A 90 -6.06 33.09 -5.65
N TYR A 91 -7.32 33.22 -6.05
CA TYR A 91 -7.87 34.42 -6.66
C TYR A 91 -9.10 34.86 -5.87
N GLN A 92 -9.36 36.17 -5.88
CA GLN A 92 -10.57 36.72 -5.31
C GLN A 92 -11.57 37.01 -6.43
N VAL A 93 -12.71 36.32 -6.43
CA VAL A 93 -13.81 36.53 -7.38
C VAL A 93 -15.09 36.72 -6.57
N ASN A 94 -15.79 37.84 -6.81
CA ASN A 94 -17.00 38.20 -6.05
C ASN A 94 -16.80 38.18 -4.53
N GLY A 95 -15.63 38.62 -4.05
CA GLY A 95 -15.28 38.64 -2.63
C GLY A 95 -14.89 37.29 -2.02
N LYS A 96 -15.07 36.17 -2.74
CA LYS A 96 -14.66 34.83 -2.30
C LYS A 96 -13.25 34.51 -2.78
N ARG A 97 -12.42 33.97 -1.89
CA ARG A 97 -11.12 33.37 -2.24
C ARG A 97 -11.38 31.99 -2.82
N LEU A 98 -10.87 31.75 -4.02
CA LEU A 98 -10.98 30.46 -4.72
C LEU A 98 -9.60 30.02 -5.19
N LEU A 99 -9.37 28.71 -5.16
CA LEU A 99 -8.20 28.10 -5.81
C LEU A 99 -8.49 27.98 -7.30
N GLY A 100 -7.57 28.45 -8.14
CA GLY A 100 -7.78 28.39 -9.57
C GLY A 100 -6.51 28.45 -10.39
N ARG A 101 -6.61 28.10 -11.68
CA ARG A 101 -5.52 28.17 -12.64
C ARG A 101 -5.86 29.18 -13.73
N LYS A 102 -5.06 30.26 -13.84
CA LYS A 102 -5.25 31.26 -14.88
C LYS A 102 -4.67 30.78 -16.22
N THR A 103 -5.48 30.89 -17.27
CA THR A 103 -5.10 30.60 -18.65
C THR A 103 -5.28 31.86 -19.51
N LYS A 104 -4.97 31.77 -20.82
CA LYS A 104 -5.23 32.87 -21.76
C LYS A 104 -6.73 33.07 -22.03
N TRP A 105 -7.56 32.07 -21.75
CA TRP A 105 -9.00 32.08 -22.07
C TRP A 105 -9.89 32.30 -20.85
N GLY A 106 -9.33 32.29 -19.64
CA GLY A 106 -10.09 32.47 -18.40
C GLY A 106 -9.41 31.82 -17.21
N THR A 107 -10.13 31.79 -16.09
CA THR A 107 -9.69 31.15 -14.85
C THR A 107 -10.43 29.85 -14.64
N ILE A 108 -9.69 28.77 -14.49
CA ILE A 108 -10.24 27.46 -14.13
C ILE A 108 -10.31 27.38 -12.62
N GLU A 109 -11.50 27.48 -12.06
CA GLU A 109 -11.76 27.31 -10.63
C GLU A 109 -11.68 25.82 -10.25
N VAL A 110 -10.74 25.45 -9.38
CA VAL A 110 -10.42 24.05 -9.05
C VAL A 110 -11.55 23.37 -8.27
N GLU A 111 -12.25 24.10 -7.39
CA GLU A 111 -13.34 23.54 -6.59
C GLU A 111 -14.71 23.58 -7.29
N ASN A 112 -14.77 24.11 -8.52
CA ASN A 112 -16.00 24.20 -9.28
C ASN A 112 -16.21 22.91 -10.11
N ILE A 113 -17.28 22.17 -9.80
CA ILE A 113 -17.63 20.90 -10.45
C ILE A 113 -17.90 21.04 -11.96
N ALA A 114 -18.22 22.25 -12.44
CA ALA A 114 -18.38 22.52 -13.86
C ALA A 114 -17.02 22.59 -14.60
N HIS A 115 -15.90 22.73 -13.87
CA HIS A 115 -14.57 22.85 -14.45
C HIS A 115 -13.73 21.58 -14.33
N CYS A 116 -13.75 20.92 -13.17
CA CYS A 116 -13.05 19.66 -12.96
C CYS A 116 -13.62 18.87 -11.79
N GLU A 117 -13.12 17.65 -11.59
CA GLU A 117 -13.66 16.70 -10.61
C GLU A 117 -12.88 16.71 -9.28
N PHE A 118 -12.04 17.72 -9.05
CA PHE A 118 -11.25 17.83 -7.81
C PHE A 118 -12.14 17.85 -6.56
N ALA A 119 -13.29 18.53 -6.60
CA ALA A 119 -14.22 18.56 -5.47
C ALA A 119 -14.70 17.15 -5.09
N HIS A 120 -14.96 16.28 -6.08
CA HIS A 120 -15.35 14.89 -5.83
C HIS A 120 -14.20 14.07 -5.23
N LEU A 121 -12.98 14.22 -5.77
CA LEU A 121 -11.79 13.56 -5.20
C LEU A 121 -11.52 14.01 -3.76
N ARG A 122 -11.59 15.31 -3.49
CA ARG A 122 -11.41 15.87 -2.14
C ARG A 122 -12.44 15.26 -1.19
N ASP A 123 -13.72 15.31 -1.56
CA ASP A 123 -14.80 14.86 -0.71
C ASP A 123 -14.72 13.35 -0.45
N LEU A 124 -14.36 12.53 -1.45
CA LEU A 124 -14.01 11.12 -1.27
C LEU A 124 -12.94 10.94 -0.18
N LEU A 125 -11.79 11.57 -0.36
CA LEU A 125 -10.60 11.32 0.47
C LEU A 125 -10.74 11.82 1.91
N ILE A 126 -11.36 12.99 2.12
CA ILE A 126 -11.31 13.65 3.43
C ILE A 126 -12.66 13.84 4.11
N ARG A 127 -13.78 13.61 3.42
CA ARG A 127 -15.12 13.82 4.00
C ARG A 127 -15.89 12.53 4.17
N THR A 128 -15.95 11.70 3.14
CA THR A 128 -16.87 10.56 3.12
C THR A 128 -16.18 9.22 3.35
N HIS A 129 -15.04 8.95 2.72
CA HIS A 129 -14.46 7.59 2.68
C HIS A 129 -13.16 7.43 3.47
N MET A 130 -12.68 8.49 4.14
CA MET A 130 -11.42 8.45 4.88
C MET A 130 -11.33 7.27 5.87
N GLN A 131 -12.42 7.01 6.60
CA GLN A 131 -12.45 5.95 7.60
C GLN A 131 -12.45 4.56 6.95
N ASN A 132 -13.29 4.33 5.93
CA ASN A 132 -13.29 3.07 5.18
C ASN A 132 -11.94 2.77 4.50
N ILE A 133 -11.27 3.79 3.95
CA ILE A 133 -9.90 3.66 3.40
C ILE A 133 -8.91 3.18 4.49
N LYS A 134 -8.99 3.74 5.71
CA LYS A 134 -8.16 3.31 6.84
C LYS A 134 -8.47 1.88 7.25
N ASP A 135 -9.76 1.51 7.28
CA ASP A 135 -10.21 0.19 7.71
C ASP A 135 -9.73 -0.89 6.73
N ILE A 136 -9.85 -0.67 5.42
CA ILE A 136 -9.27 -1.58 4.41
C ILE A 136 -7.75 -1.64 4.54
N THR A 137 -7.10 -0.49 4.76
CA THR A 137 -5.64 -0.46 4.94
C THR A 137 -5.20 -1.31 6.14
N SER A 138 -5.91 -1.22 7.25
CA SER A 138 -5.59 -1.95 8.47
C SER A 138 -5.96 -3.43 8.37
N SER A 139 -7.19 -3.73 8.00
CA SER A 139 -7.76 -5.07 8.08
C SER A 139 -7.40 -5.96 6.90
N ILE A 140 -7.05 -5.37 5.75
CA ILE A 140 -6.68 -6.11 4.54
C ILE A 140 -5.18 -5.96 4.27
N HIS A 141 -4.75 -4.77 3.84
CA HIS A 141 -3.38 -4.57 3.34
C HIS A 141 -2.33 -4.83 4.41
N TYR A 142 -2.51 -4.29 5.61
CA TYR A 142 -1.58 -4.48 6.72
C TYR A 142 -1.65 -5.91 7.27
N GLU A 143 -2.81 -6.53 7.40
CA GLU A 143 -2.92 -7.91 7.88
C GLU A 143 -2.26 -8.91 6.92
N VAL A 144 -2.43 -8.74 5.59
CA VAL A 144 -1.72 -9.53 4.58
C VAL A 144 -0.21 -9.38 4.75
N TYR A 145 0.27 -8.15 4.93
CA TYR A 145 1.68 -7.90 5.21
C TYR A 145 2.15 -8.56 6.51
N ARG A 146 1.36 -8.45 7.59
CA ARG A 146 1.67 -9.01 8.91
C ARG A 146 1.83 -10.52 8.86
N VAL A 147 0.88 -11.22 8.23
CA VAL A 147 0.93 -12.69 8.05
C VAL A 147 2.16 -13.08 7.25
N ARG A 148 2.45 -12.39 6.14
CA ARG A 148 3.64 -12.64 5.32
C ARG A 148 4.93 -12.52 6.14
N ARG A 149 5.06 -11.46 6.95
CA ARG A 149 6.26 -11.25 7.80
C ARG A 149 6.42 -12.27 8.90
N LEU A 150 5.32 -12.69 9.53
CA LEU A 150 5.37 -13.74 10.55
C LEU A 150 5.83 -15.08 9.95
N ASN A 151 5.37 -15.42 8.74
CA ASN A 151 5.78 -16.64 8.05
C ASN A 151 7.26 -16.61 7.63
N GLU A 152 7.75 -15.45 7.15
CA GLU A 152 9.18 -15.25 6.85
C GLU A 152 10.06 -15.40 8.10
N THR A 153 9.57 -14.97 9.26
CA THR A 153 10.31 -15.01 10.54
C THR A 153 10.24 -16.40 11.21
N GLY A 154 9.10 -17.09 11.11
CA GLY A 154 8.88 -18.42 11.66
C GLY A 154 9.57 -19.56 10.90
N ALA A 155 10.12 -19.29 9.71
CA ALA A 155 10.83 -20.25 8.88
C ALA A 155 12.35 -20.36 9.16
N GLN A 156 12.88 -19.65 10.17
CA GLN A 156 14.23 -19.89 10.69
C GLN A 156 14.19 -21.16 11.57
N PRO A 157 14.76 -22.30 11.16
CA PRO A 157 14.87 -23.45 12.04
C PRO A 157 15.88 -23.09 13.13
N ASN A 158 15.47 -23.18 14.39
CA ASN A 158 16.39 -23.26 15.52
C ASN A 158 17.25 -24.53 15.33
N ALA A 159 18.35 -24.42 14.58
CA ALA A 159 19.40 -25.43 14.53
C ALA A 159 20.23 -25.29 15.81
N GLN A 160 19.73 -25.83 16.92
CA GLN A 160 20.60 -26.22 18.02
C GLN A 160 21.35 -27.48 17.56
N PRO A 161 22.70 -27.48 17.48
CA PRO A 161 23.42 -28.73 17.31
C PRO A 161 23.18 -29.61 18.57
N PRO A 162 23.03 -30.93 18.43
CA PRO A 162 22.88 -31.79 19.58
C PRO A 162 24.18 -31.74 20.40
N ASN A 163 24.10 -31.21 21.63
CA ASN A 163 25.18 -31.30 22.60
C ASN A 163 25.40 -32.78 22.95
N THR A 164 26.38 -33.40 22.29
CA THR A 164 27.01 -34.61 22.83
C THR A 164 27.71 -34.24 24.12
N LEU A 165 27.13 -34.68 25.25
CA LEU A 165 27.73 -34.62 26.58
C LEU A 165 29.06 -35.37 26.57
N VAL A 166 30.16 -34.63 26.46
CA VAL A 166 31.51 -35.14 26.75
C VAL A 166 31.65 -35.18 28.27
N ASN A 167 31.72 -36.38 28.81
CA ASN A 167 31.91 -36.65 30.22
C ASN A 167 33.33 -36.24 30.66
N PRO A 168 33.54 -35.39 31.68
CA PRO A 168 34.87 -35.09 32.19
C PRO A 168 35.40 -36.27 33.03
N GLN A 169 36.38 -37.00 32.49
CA GLN A 169 37.19 -37.93 33.27
C GLN A 169 38.11 -37.18 34.25
N GLN A 170 38.28 -37.80 35.42
CA GLN A 170 39.04 -37.38 36.60
C GLN A 170 40.56 -37.17 36.35
N PRO A 171 41.28 -36.50 37.28
CA PRO A 171 42.66 -36.06 37.07
C PRO A 171 43.70 -37.19 37.02
N GLN A 172 44.72 -36.97 36.18
CA GLN A 172 45.91 -37.81 36.00
C GLN A 172 46.76 -37.94 37.28
N GLN A 173 47.28 -39.13 37.55
CA GLN A 173 48.47 -39.35 38.39
C GLN A 173 49.54 -40.11 37.62
N ALA A 174 50.74 -39.53 37.62
CA ALA A 174 51.93 -39.96 36.90
C ALA A 174 52.66 -41.11 37.61
N ASN A 175 53.25 -42.00 36.81
CA ASN A 175 54.12 -43.10 37.24
C ASN A 175 55.41 -42.62 37.93
N GLY A 176 55.77 -43.28 39.03
CA GLY A 176 57.07 -43.22 39.69
C GLY A 176 57.33 -44.52 40.47
N VAL A 177 58.55 -45.06 40.35
CA VAL A 177 58.93 -46.46 40.60
C VAL A 177 59.39 -46.71 42.06
N ALA A 178 58.97 -47.85 42.62
CA ALA A 178 59.51 -48.71 43.71
C ALA A 178 60.26 -48.14 44.95
N ALA A 179 59.85 -48.59 46.14
CA ALA A 179 60.71 -49.14 47.21
C ALA A 179 59.85 -49.72 48.37
N GLN A 180 60.50 -50.47 49.27
CA GLN A 180 59.95 -51.53 50.12
C GLN A 180 59.54 -51.11 51.55
N HIS A 181 58.77 -52.01 52.18
CA HIS A 181 58.88 -52.51 53.58
C HIS A 181 58.43 -51.69 54.81
N GLN A 182 57.57 -52.37 55.59
CA GLN A 182 57.48 -52.53 57.05
C GLN A 182 56.74 -51.52 57.97
N VAL A 183 55.61 -52.03 58.52
CA VAL A 183 55.15 -52.16 59.93
C VAL A 183 55.48 -51.04 60.94
N LEU A 184 54.45 -50.48 61.59
CA LEU A 184 54.11 -50.71 63.01
C LEU A 184 52.92 -49.86 63.49
N THR A 185 52.14 -50.50 64.35
CA THR A 185 51.02 -50.06 65.19
C THR A 185 51.32 -48.80 66.02
N HIS A 186 50.32 -47.97 66.31
CA HIS A 186 49.75 -47.84 67.67
C HIS A 186 48.51 -46.93 67.72
N GLU A 187 47.59 -47.30 68.61
CA GLU A 187 46.48 -46.50 69.12
C GLU A 187 46.97 -45.30 69.93
N MET A 188 46.23 -44.18 69.87
CA MET A 188 45.50 -43.62 71.02
C MET A 188 44.45 -42.61 70.53
#